data_AF-A0A183EC10-F1
#
_entry.id   AF-A0A183EC10-F1
#
_cell.length_a   1.000
_cell.length_b   1.000
_cell.length_c   1.000
_cell.angle_alpha   90.00
_cell.angle_beta   90.00
_cell.angle_gamma   90.00
#
_symmetry.space_group_name_H-M   'P 1'
#
loop_
_entity.id
_entity.type
_entity.pdbx_description
1 polymer ?
#
loop_
_entity_poly.entity_id
_entity_poly.type
_entity_poly.pdbx_seq_one_letter_code
_entity_poly.pdbx_strand_id
1 'polypeptide(L)'
;LQRFFRTYPLNECYRVPSTHFHSSRFLFELNFYLKHMIPAYIIDFLKSVWGDRVRFTRVYNKVLKLVETLHYFTTRGWNFESKGLIDLWDSATDEDKRIFNFDVRQLDWNSYLFDYLMGVKRYVEVVFGSYQCAVVVDFYTHVCKVKN
;
A
#
# COMPACT_ATOMS: atom_id res chain seq x y z
N LEU A 1 1.48 -9.40 -5.36
CA LEU A 1 2.19 -8.87 -4.17
C LEU A 1 2.83 -9.96 -3.31
N GLN A 2 2.06 -10.87 -2.70
CA GLN A 2 2.61 -11.88 -1.78
C GLN A 2 3.71 -12.76 -2.41
N ARG A 3 3.53 -13.18 -3.67
CA ARG A 3 4.55 -13.92 -4.44
C ARG A 3 5.86 -13.14 -4.58
N PHE A 4 5.79 -11.84 -4.85
CA PHE A 4 6.96 -10.97 -4.99
C PHE A 4 7.75 -10.92 -3.67
N PHE A 5 7.09 -10.63 -2.54
CA PHE A 5 7.76 -10.54 -1.24
C PHE A 5 8.21 -11.89 -0.67
N ARG A 6 7.77 -13.02 -1.23
CA ARG A 6 8.36 -14.34 -0.94
C ARG A 6 9.68 -14.53 -1.67
N THR A 7 9.79 -14.07 -2.91
CA THR A 7 11.02 -14.13 -3.71
C THR A 7 12.02 -13.06 -3.29
N TYR A 8 11.53 -11.86 -2.94
CA TYR A 8 12.32 -10.70 -2.53
C TYR A 8 11.85 -10.23 -1.14
N PRO A 9 12.26 -10.90 -0.05
CA PRO A 9 11.78 -10.60 1.29
C PRO A 9 12.24 -9.21 1.75
N LEU A 10 11.40 -8.57 2.58
CA LEU A 10 11.77 -7.38 3.34
C LEU A 10 12.72 -7.79 4.47
N ASN A 11 13.73 -6.98 4.74
CA ASN A 11 14.61 -7.20 5.88
C ASN A 11 13.81 -7.09 7.21
N GLU A 12 14.23 -7.84 8.24
CA GLU A 12 13.70 -7.75 9.61
C GLU A 12 12.15 -7.80 9.74
N CYS A 13 11.49 -8.64 8.95
CA CYS A 13 10.04 -8.82 9.03
C CYS A 13 9.64 -10.20 9.58
N TYR A 14 8.78 -10.23 10.61
CA TYR A 14 8.27 -11.48 11.21
C TYR A 14 7.39 -12.28 10.25
N ARG A 15 6.69 -11.61 9.32
CA ARG A 15 5.75 -12.25 8.39
C ARG A 15 5.74 -11.57 7.03
N VAL A 16 5.53 -12.34 5.96
CA VAL A 16 5.35 -11.78 4.61
C VAL A 16 4.08 -10.92 4.58
N PRO A 17 4.14 -9.67 4.07
CA PRO A 17 2.96 -8.82 3.95
C PRO A 17 1.87 -9.48 3.10
N SER A 18 0.64 -9.35 3.56
CA SER A 18 -0.57 -9.77 2.85
C SER A 18 -1.52 -8.59 2.66
N THR A 19 -2.29 -8.62 1.60
CA THR A 19 -3.33 -7.62 1.34
C THR A 19 -4.64 -8.36 1.19
N HIS A 20 -5.59 -8.11 2.08
CA HIS A 20 -6.89 -8.77 2.10
C HIS A 20 -7.99 -7.72 2.16
N PHE A 21 -8.89 -7.74 1.19
CA PHE A 21 -9.99 -6.77 1.13
C PHE A 21 -11.19 -7.27 1.92
N HIS A 22 -11.76 -6.40 2.75
CA HIS A 22 -13.02 -6.66 3.47
C HIS A 22 -14.14 -5.80 2.89
N SER A 23 -15.35 -6.35 2.78
CA SER A 23 -16.56 -5.65 2.33
C SER A 23 -17.28 -4.90 3.44
N SER A 24 -17.06 -5.26 4.70
CA SER A 24 -17.73 -4.66 5.87
C SER A 24 -16.75 -3.86 6.71
N ARG A 25 -17.15 -2.65 7.10
CA ARG A 25 -16.31 -1.72 7.88
C ARG A 25 -16.10 -2.20 9.29
N PHE A 26 -17.15 -2.77 9.87
CA PHE A 26 -17.09 -3.36 11.19
C PHE A 26 -16.09 -4.51 11.26
N LEU A 27 -16.11 -5.42 10.28
CA LEU A 27 -15.15 -6.53 10.23
C LEU A 27 -13.71 -6.04 10.09
N PHE A 28 -13.50 -4.98 9.29
CA PHE A 28 -12.21 -4.33 9.17
C PHE A 28 -11.73 -3.77 10.53
N GLU A 29 -12.54 -2.93 11.18
CA GLU A 29 -12.18 -2.29 12.45
C GLU A 29 -11.91 -3.35 13.53
N LEU A 30 -12.80 -4.33 13.70
CA LEU A 30 -12.63 -5.41 14.66
C LEU A 30 -11.30 -6.16 14.46
N ASN A 31 -11.01 -6.53 13.22
CA ASN A 31 -9.80 -7.26 12.87
C ASN A 31 -8.53 -6.41 13.06
N PHE A 32 -8.58 -5.14 12.68
CA PHE A 32 -7.49 -4.18 12.89
C PHE A 32 -7.20 -3.99 14.39
N TYR A 33 -8.24 -3.79 15.20
CA TYR A 33 -8.04 -3.59 16.63
C TYR A 33 -7.47 -4.83 17.31
N LEU A 34 -8.03 -6.02 17.01
CA LEU A 34 -7.61 -7.28 17.61
C LEU A 34 -6.20 -7.71 17.19
N LYS A 35 -5.85 -7.62 15.91
CA LYS A 35 -4.57 -8.14 15.39
C LYS A 35 -3.43 -7.13 15.41
N HIS A 36 -3.72 -5.84 15.45
CA HIS A 36 -2.69 -4.81 15.29
C HIS A 36 -2.64 -3.87 16.49
N MET A 37 -3.74 -3.19 16.84
CA MET A 37 -3.72 -2.24 17.96
C MET A 37 -3.46 -2.90 19.31
N ILE A 38 -4.20 -3.96 19.66
CA ILE A 38 -4.05 -4.59 20.98
C ILE A 38 -2.62 -5.12 21.17
N PRO A 39 -2.03 -5.91 20.24
CA PRO A 39 -0.62 -6.30 20.35
C PRO A 39 0.34 -5.11 20.41
N ALA A 40 0.07 -4.03 19.66
CA ALA A 40 0.89 -2.82 19.71
C ALA A 40 0.88 -2.16 21.09
N TYR A 41 -0.29 -2.07 21.74
CA TYR A 41 -0.40 -1.52 23.10
C TYR A 41 0.36 -2.37 24.12
N ILE A 42 0.27 -3.71 24.01
CA ILE A 42 1.00 -4.63 24.90
C ILE A 42 2.51 -4.45 24.71
N ILE A 43 2.99 -4.44 23.47
CA ILE A 43 4.42 -4.28 23.17
C ILE A 43 4.92 -2.90 23.61
N ASP A 44 4.17 -1.83 23.33
CA ASP A 44 4.51 -0.46 23.74
C ASP A 44 4.55 -0.34 25.27
N PHE A 45 3.64 -1.00 25.99
CA PHE A 45 3.64 -1.02 27.44
C PHE A 45 4.89 -1.72 27.99
N LEU A 46 5.19 -2.93 27.50
CA LEU A 46 6.37 -3.68 27.89
C LEU A 46 7.67 -2.91 27.60
N LYS A 47 7.77 -2.29 26.43
CA LYS A 47 8.90 -1.44 26.03
C LYS A 47 9.04 -0.19 26.91
N SER A 48 7.92 0.43 27.28
CA SER A 48 7.92 1.58 28.19
C SER A 48 8.45 1.22 29.57
N VAL A 49 8.25 -0.01 30.05
CA VAL A 49 8.81 -0.50 31.32
C VAL A 49 10.33 -0.73 31.20
N TRP A 50 10.80 -1.18 30.04
CA TRP A 50 12.24 -1.39 29.76
C TRP A 50 12.98 -0.14 29.25
N GLY A 51 12.34 1.03 29.23
CA GLY A 51 12.98 2.31 28.88
C GLY A 51 13.13 2.59 27.37
N ASP A 52 12.55 1.75 26.52
CA ASP A 52 12.50 2.01 25.08
C ASP A 52 11.43 3.06 24.75
N ARG A 53 11.77 4.03 23.89
CA ARG A 53 10.89 5.14 23.51
C ARG A 53 10.06 4.87 22.25
N VAL A 54 10.27 3.71 21.62
CA VAL A 54 9.53 3.28 20.44
C VAL A 54 8.05 3.06 20.76
N ARG A 55 7.16 3.65 19.96
CA ARG A 55 5.70 3.44 20.06
C ARG A 55 5.07 2.99 18.74
N PHE A 56 4.72 1.71 18.65
CA PHE A 56 4.01 1.09 17.55
C PHE A 56 2.60 1.65 17.37
N THR A 57 1.94 2.04 18.47
CA THR A 57 0.63 2.69 18.45
C THR A 57 0.61 3.95 17.58
N ARG A 58 1.69 4.75 17.61
CA ARG A 58 1.83 5.94 16.74
C ARG A 58 1.89 5.59 15.27
N VAL A 59 2.56 4.48 14.92
CA VAL A 59 2.71 4.06 13.53
C VAL A 59 1.38 3.57 12.98
N TYR A 60 0.71 2.67 13.69
CA TYR A 60 -0.59 2.16 13.27
C TYR A 60 -1.67 3.24 13.22
N ASN A 61 -1.61 4.27 14.08
CA ASN A 61 -2.51 5.43 13.97
C ASN A 61 -2.30 6.21 12.65
N LYS A 62 -1.05 6.33 12.17
CA LYS A 62 -0.78 6.92 10.85
C LYS A 62 -1.32 6.04 9.73
N VAL A 63 -1.15 4.72 9.85
CA VAL A 63 -1.70 3.75 8.88
C VAL A 63 -3.22 3.85 8.82
N LEU A 64 -3.91 3.91 9.97
CA LEU A 64 -5.36 4.04 10.02
C LEU A 64 -5.84 5.32 9.32
N LYS A 65 -5.21 6.47 9.61
CA LYS A 65 -5.52 7.74 8.94
C LYS A 65 -5.32 7.67 7.43
N LEU A 66 -4.25 7.02 6.98
CA LEU A 66 -3.98 6.81 5.55
C LEU A 66 -5.09 5.95 4.91
N VAL A 67 -5.48 4.85 5.56
CA VAL A 67 -6.55 3.97 5.10
C VAL A 67 -7.88 4.73 5.01
N GLU A 68 -8.22 5.52 6.03
CA GLU A 68 -9.44 6.35 6.04
C GLU A 68 -9.42 7.39 4.91
N THR A 69 -8.27 8.03 4.67
CA THR A 69 -8.12 9.01 3.58
C THR A 69 -8.27 8.34 2.21
N LEU A 70 -7.68 7.16 2.03
CA LEU A 70 -7.75 6.41 0.77
C LEU A 70 -9.09 5.68 0.57
N HIS A 71 -9.89 5.52 1.62
CA HIS A 71 -11.13 4.78 1.57
C HIS A 71 -12.07 5.28 0.47
N TYR A 72 -12.25 6.60 0.36
CA TYR A 72 -13.10 7.21 -0.65
C TYR A 72 -12.66 6.87 -2.09
N PHE A 73 -11.35 6.91 -2.33
CA PHE A 73 -10.78 6.68 -3.66
C PHE A 73 -10.75 5.20 -4.04
N THR A 74 -10.55 4.33 -3.06
CA THR A 74 -10.34 2.88 -3.29
C THR A 74 -11.63 2.06 -3.27
N THR A 75 -12.70 2.56 -2.66
CA THR A 75 -14.00 1.85 -2.60
C THR A 75 -14.93 2.13 -3.77
N ARG A 76 -14.69 3.20 -4.50
CA ARG A 76 -15.56 3.64 -5.59
C ARG A 76 -14.98 3.19 -6.92
N GLY A 77 -15.82 2.66 -7.80
CA GLY A 77 -15.45 2.47 -9.19
C GLY A 77 -15.37 3.83 -9.88
N TRP A 78 -14.23 4.14 -10.46
CA TRP A 78 -14.04 5.37 -11.24
C TRP A 78 -13.95 5.00 -12.71
N ASN A 79 -14.91 5.49 -13.49
CA ASN A 79 -14.86 5.39 -14.94
C ASN A 79 -14.36 6.72 -15.49
N PHE A 80 -13.12 6.73 -15.95
CA PHE A 80 -12.52 7.89 -16.63
C PHE A 80 -12.67 7.70 -18.13
N GLU A 81 -13.39 8.61 -18.80
CA GLU A 81 -13.44 8.60 -20.26
C GLU A 81 -12.10 9.09 -20.81
N SER A 82 -11.48 8.26 -21.65
CA SER A 82 -10.13 8.50 -22.19
C SER A 82 -10.11 8.84 -23.68
N LYS A 83 -11.27 8.97 -24.35
CA LYS A 83 -11.32 9.20 -25.80
C LYS A 83 -10.54 10.44 -26.22
N GLY A 84 -10.74 11.57 -25.53
CA GLY A 84 -10.01 12.80 -25.83
C GLY A 84 -8.49 12.70 -25.63
N LEU A 85 -8.01 11.84 -24.73
CA LEU A 85 -6.57 11.57 -24.58
C LEU A 85 -6.01 10.79 -25.77
N ILE A 86 -6.80 9.88 -26.32
CA ILE A 86 -6.43 9.11 -27.52
C ILE A 86 -6.39 10.04 -28.73
N ASP A 87 -7.42 10.86 -28.94
CA ASP A 87 -7.48 11.81 -30.05
C ASP A 87 -6.34 12.84 -29.98
N LEU A 88 -6.03 13.33 -28.77
CA LEU A 88 -4.89 14.22 -28.53
C LEU A 88 -3.56 13.54 -28.85
N TRP A 89 -3.39 12.28 -28.43
CA TRP A 89 -2.20 11.53 -28.76
C TRP A 89 -2.06 11.34 -30.26
N ASP A 90 -3.13 10.94 -30.96
CA ASP A 90 -3.08 10.65 -32.39
C ASP A 90 -2.81 11.92 -33.21
N SER A 91 -3.32 13.08 -32.78
CA SER A 91 -3.08 14.38 -33.42
C SER A 91 -1.72 15.02 -33.08
N ALA A 92 -1.00 14.55 -32.06
CA ALA A 92 0.31 15.08 -31.69
C ALA A 92 1.41 14.72 -32.71
N THR A 93 2.39 15.61 -32.86
CA THR A 93 3.55 15.36 -33.74
C THR A 93 4.46 14.29 -33.15
N ASP A 94 5.26 13.64 -33.99
CA ASP A 94 6.21 12.61 -33.54
C ASP A 94 7.27 13.18 -32.57
N GLU A 95 7.64 14.45 -32.74
CA GLU A 95 8.56 15.12 -31.81
C GLU A 95 7.93 15.34 -30.44
N ASP A 96 6.68 15.81 -30.38
CA ASP A 96 5.95 16.00 -29.11
C ASP A 96 5.70 14.66 -28.40
N LYS A 97 5.34 13.62 -29.16
CA LYS A 97 5.18 12.25 -28.65
C LYS A 97 6.47 11.73 -28.03
N ARG A 98 7.62 12.07 -28.59
CA ARG A 98 8.94 11.66 -28.09
C ARG A 98 9.35 12.44 -26.84
N ILE A 99 9.10 13.75 -26.81
CA ILE A 99 9.44 14.61 -25.67
C ILE A 99 8.51 14.32 -24.48
N PHE A 100 7.22 14.13 -24.74
CA PHE A 100 6.18 13.96 -23.72
C PHE A 100 5.33 12.72 -24.01
N ASN A 101 5.91 11.54 -23.80
CA ASN A 101 5.19 10.28 -23.97
C ASN A 101 4.27 10.01 -22.76
N PHE A 102 2.95 10.08 -22.98
CA PHE A 102 1.93 9.72 -21.99
C PHE A 102 1.12 8.47 -22.39
N ASP A 103 1.54 7.74 -23.42
CA ASP A 103 0.87 6.53 -23.87
C ASP A 103 1.25 5.31 -23.01
N VAL A 104 0.39 5.02 -22.02
CA VAL A 104 0.57 3.89 -21.11
C VAL A 104 0.46 2.51 -21.78
N ARG A 105 -0.03 2.41 -23.03
CA ARG A 105 -0.16 1.13 -23.74
C ARG A 105 1.20 0.53 -24.11
N GLN A 106 2.22 1.38 -24.23
CA GLN A 106 3.58 0.99 -24.58
C GLN A 106 4.37 0.45 -23.39
N LEU A 107 3.85 0.59 -22.16
CA LEU A 107 4.52 0.20 -20.94
C LEU A 107 4.47 -1.32 -20.73
N ASP A 108 5.63 -1.96 -20.49
CA ASP A 108 5.65 -3.31 -19.93
C ASP A 108 5.27 -3.26 -18.45
N TRP A 109 4.02 -3.60 -18.17
CA TRP A 109 3.47 -3.64 -16.82
C TRP A 109 4.25 -4.56 -15.89
N ASN A 110 4.88 -5.63 -16.38
CA ASN A 110 5.63 -6.54 -15.51
C ASN A 110 6.92 -5.90 -15.00
N SER A 111 7.73 -5.33 -15.90
CA SER A 111 8.95 -4.62 -15.52
C SER A 111 8.65 -3.38 -14.67
N TYR A 112 7.63 -2.60 -15.06
CA TYR A 112 7.20 -1.45 -14.27
C TYR A 112 6.79 -1.83 -12.84
N LEU A 113 5.93 -2.84 -12.69
CA LEU A 113 5.50 -3.30 -11.37
C LEU A 113 6.66 -3.89 -10.57
N PHE A 114 7.62 -4.55 -11.22
CA PHE A 114 8.81 -5.07 -10.55
C PHE A 114 9.65 -3.92 -9.98
N ASP A 115 9.99 -2.92 -10.78
CA ASP A 115 10.78 -1.77 -10.36
C ASP A 115 10.06 -0.97 -9.27
N TYR A 116 8.75 -0.79 -9.42
CA TYR A 116 7.90 -0.16 -8.42
C TYR A 116 7.99 -0.90 -7.07
N LEU A 117 7.82 -2.22 -7.06
CA LEU A 117 7.86 -3.01 -5.83
C LEU A 117 9.26 -3.07 -5.19
N MET A 118 10.31 -3.08 -6.02
CA MET A 118 11.69 -2.95 -5.55
C MET A 118 11.94 -1.58 -4.91
N GLY A 119 11.41 -0.51 -5.50
CA GLY A 119 11.43 0.83 -4.93
C GLY A 119 10.72 0.86 -3.58
N VAL A 120 9.48 0.34 -3.51
CA VAL A 120 8.72 0.23 -2.26
C VAL A 120 9.52 -0.50 -1.20
N LYS A 121 10.11 -1.66 -1.52
CA LYS A 121 10.97 -2.41 -0.60
C LYS A 121 12.09 -1.53 -0.03
N ARG A 122 12.86 -0.86 -0.91
CA ARG A 122 13.99 -0.02 -0.52
C ARG A 122 13.58 1.15 0.39
N TYR A 123 12.50 1.85 0.07
CA TYR A 123 12.09 3.03 0.85
C TYR A 123 11.33 2.68 2.13
N VAL A 124 10.52 1.62 2.12
CA VAL A 124 9.84 1.14 3.33
C VAL A 124 10.85 0.63 4.35
N GLU A 125 11.91 -0.05 3.92
CA GLU A 125 13.03 -0.45 4.81
C GLU A 125 13.68 0.76 5.48
N VAL A 126 13.92 1.85 4.74
CA VAL A 126 14.54 3.08 5.30
C VAL A 126 13.60 3.83 6.25
N VAL A 127 12.31 3.91 5.93
CA VAL A 127 11.33 4.68 6.73
C VAL A 127 10.90 3.93 8.00
N PHE A 128 10.79 2.61 7.92
CA PHE A 128 10.25 1.79 9.01
C PHE A 128 11.32 0.95 9.73
N GLY A 129 12.57 0.86 9.27
CA GLY A 129 13.68 0.18 9.98
C GLY A 129 13.30 -1.16 10.65
N SER A 130 13.84 -1.43 11.84
CA SER A 130 13.46 -2.60 12.67
C SER A 130 12.00 -2.62 13.16
N TYR A 131 11.20 -1.60 12.82
CA TYR A 131 9.77 -1.53 13.13
C TYR A 131 8.91 -2.32 12.11
N GLN A 132 9.55 -2.88 11.07
CA GLN A 132 8.92 -3.76 10.07
C GLN A 132 8.23 -4.98 10.69
N CYS A 133 8.75 -5.54 11.78
CA CYS A 133 8.12 -6.69 12.44
C CYS A 133 6.69 -6.45 12.95
N ALA A 134 6.34 -5.23 13.35
CA ALA A 134 4.98 -4.93 13.80
C ALA A 134 4.13 -4.37 12.65
N VAL A 135 4.70 -3.46 11.86
CA VAL A 135 3.90 -2.60 10.99
C VAL A 135 3.52 -3.28 9.68
N VAL A 136 4.06 -4.46 9.36
CA VAL A 136 3.84 -5.12 8.06
C VAL A 136 2.46 -5.79 7.98
N VAL A 137 1.47 -4.90 7.98
CA VAL A 137 0.31 -4.80 7.11
C VAL A 137 -0.19 -6.10 6.52
N ASP A 138 -1.18 -6.65 7.20
CA ASP A 138 -2.43 -6.91 6.51
C ASP A 138 -3.05 -5.54 6.15
N PHE A 139 -2.73 -4.99 4.97
CA PHE A 139 -3.48 -3.84 4.48
C PHE A 139 -4.89 -4.32 4.19
N TYR A 140 -5.77 -4.13 5.16
CA TYR A 140 -7.19 -4.27 5.00
C TYR A 140 -7.73 -2.98 4.40
N THR A 141 -7.49 -2.79 3.11
CA THR A 141 -8.27 -1.80 2.38
C THR A 141 -9.69 -2.35 2.27
N HIS A 142 -10.64 -1.52 2.69
CA HIS A 142 -12.02 -1.66 2.28
C HIS A 142 -12.02 -1.48 0.76
N VAL A 143 -12.06 -2.58 0.01
CA VAL A 143 -12.37 -2.53 -1.41
C VAL A 143 -13.58 -3.41 -1.55
N CYS A 144 -14.75 -2.77 -1.54
CA CYS A 144 -15.90 -3.36 -2.19
C CYS A 144 -15.45 -3.71 -3.60
N LYS A 145 -15.48 -5.02 -3.90
CA LYS A 145 -15.35 -5.56 -5.24
C LYS A 145 -16.25 -4.68 -6.12
N VAL A 146 -15.65 -3.87 -6.99
CA VAL A 146 -16.41 -3.15 -8.02
C VAL A 146 -17.15 -4.25 -8.77
N LYS A 147 -18.46 -4.34 -8.54
CA LYS A 147 -19.32 -5.18 -9.36
C LYS A 147 -19.29 -4.50 -10.73
N ASN A 148 -18.55 -5.09 -11.66
CA ASN A 148 -18.84 -4.94 -13.07
C ASN A 148 -20.25 -5.46 -13.33
#